data_AF-A0A1M6A8T5-F1
#
_entry.id   AF-A0A1M6A8T5-F1
#
_cell.length_a   1.000
_cell.length_b   1.000
_cell.length_c   1.000
_cell.angle_alpha   90.00
_cell.angle_beta   90.00
_cell.angle_gamma   90.00
#
_symmetry.space_group_name_H-M   'P 1'
#
loop_
_entity.id
_entity.type
_entity.pdbx_description
1 polymer ?
#
loop_
_entity_poly.entity_id
_entity_poly.type
_entity_poly.pdbx_seq_one_letter_code
_entity_poly.pdbx_strand_id
1 'polypeptide(L)'
;MKEELSFDKNRIIIRDKLEFVGQRRINMWFYIMMFICNLLIPIVMLICGFFMSKYPPKEINGIIGYRTTMSRKNMDTWKFAHDYCGKLWLKLGLLLLIPTIIIQIPFSHSSENAIGYMTLIVEGIQLVAILGSIVFVERALKKTFDEHGVRR
;
A
#
# COMPACT_ATOMS: atom_id res chain seq x y z
N MET A 1 -26.90 -53.53 -10.60
CA MET A 1 -26.76 -52.69 -11.82
C MET A 1 -27.40 -51.30 -11.73
N LYS A 2 -28.74 -51.11 -11.72
CA LYS A 2 -29.32 -49.73 -11.65
C LYS A 2 -29.02 -48.99 -10.34
N GLU A 3 -29.03 -49.70 -9.22
CA GLU A 3 -28.72 -49.13 -7.90
C GLU A 3 -27.25 -48.75 -7.74
N GLU A 4 -26.32 -49.58 -8.23
CA GLU A 4 -24.89 -49.28 -8.25
C GLU A 4 -24.58 -48.05 -9.12
N LEU A 5 -25.22 -47.94 -10.28
CA LEU A 5 -25.06 -46.77 -11.17
C LEU A 5 -25.59 -45.48 -10.52
N SER A 6 -26.69 -45.57 -9.77
CA SER A 6 -27.25 -44.46 -8.99
C SER A 6 -26.33 -44.03 -7.85
N PHE A 7 -25.77 -45.00 -7.13
CA PHE A 7 -24.84 -44.76 -6.04
C PHE A 7 -23.55 -44.08 -6.50
N ASP A 8 -22.99 -44.52 -7.63
CA ASP A 8 -21.75 -43.95 -8.17
C ASP A 8 -21.96 -42.50 -8.67
N LYS A 9 -23.08 -42.24 -9.34
CA LYS A 9 -23.47 -40.88 -9.77
C LYS A 9 -23.60 -39.91 -8.60
N ASN A 10 -24.18 -40.37 -7.48
CA ASN A 10 -24.30 -39.56 -6.27
C ASN A 10 -22.94 -39.24 -5.65
N ARG A 11 -21.98 -40.17 -5.66
CA ARG A 11 -20.62 -39.90 -5.16
C ARG A 11 -19.88 -38.87 -5.99
N ILE A 12 -20.02 -38.90 -7.32
CA ILE A 12 -19.42 -37.90 -8.22
C ILE A 12 -19.99 -36.51 -7.92
N ILE A 13 -21.31 -36.37 -7.82
CA ILE A 13 -21.96 -35.10 -7.50
C ILE A 13 -21.52 -34.52 -6.15
N ILE A 14 -21.40 -35.38 -5.13
CA ILE A 14 -20.95 -34.97 -3.79
C ILE A 14 -19.49 -34.51 -3.86
N ARG A 15 -18.63 -35.24 -4.56
CA ARG A 15 -17.22 -34.88 -4.75
C ARG A 15 -17.08 -33.53 -5.46
N ASP A 16 -17.76 -33.32 -6.58
CA ASP A 16 -17.69 -32.06 -7.34
C ASP A 16 -18.19 -30.88 -6.50
N LYS A 17 -19.25 -31.09 -5.70
CA LYS A 17 -19.76 -30.08 -4.76
C LYS A 17 -18.75 -29.77 -3.65
N LEU A 18 -18.05 -30.78 -3.12
CA LEU A 18 -17.01 -30.60 -2.11
C LEU A 18 -15.79 -29.88 -2.68
N GLU A 19 -15.35 -30.22 -3.88
CA GLU A 19 -14.24 -29.54 -4.57
C GLU A 19 -14.62 -28.08 -4.88
N PHE A 20 -15.84 -27.82 -5.37
CA PHE A 20 -16.34 -26.46 -5.61
C PHE A 20 -16.44 -25.62 -4.33
N VAL A 21 -16.95 -26.21 -3.23
CA VAL A 21 -17.01 -25.53 -1.92
C VAL A 21 -15.60 -25.29 -1.37
N GLY A 22 -14.70 -26.26 -1.53
CA GLY A 22 -13.30 -26.14 -1.15
C GLY A 22 -12.61 -25.00 -1.89
N GLN A 23 -12.72 -24.98 -3.21
CA GLN A 23 -12.15 -23.92 -4.06
C GLN A 23 -12.74 -22.55 -3.71
N ARG A 24 -14.06 -22.45 -3.50
CA ARG A 24 -14.71 -21.19 -3.11
C ARG A 24 -14.18 -20.66 -1.77
N ARG A 25 -13.89 -21.53 -0.80
CA ARG A 25 -13.29 -21.13 0.48
C ARG A 25 -11.85 -20.62 0.30
N ILE A 26 -11.04 -21.31 -0.51
CA ILE A 26 -9.65 -20.91 -0.79
C ILE A 26 -9.62 -19.51 -1.43
N ASN A 27 -10.47 -19.26 -2.43
CA ASN A 27 -10.56 -17.97 -3.10
C ASN A 27 -10.93 -16.83 -2.14
N MET A 28 -11.82 -17.08 -1.18
CA MET A 28 -12.23 -16.08 -0.18
C MET A 28 -11.09 -15.73 0.78
N TRP A 29 -10.34 -16.73 1.25
CA TRP A 29 -9.18 -16.50 2.11
C TRP A 29 -8.07 -15.73 1.38
N PHE A 30 -7.77 -16.11 0.14
CA PHE A 30 -6.81 -15.40 -0.70
C PHE A 30 -7.22 -13.94 -0.91
N TYR A 31 -8.50 -13.69 -1.22
CA TYR A 31 -9.06 -12.35 -1.35
C TYR A 31 -8.87 -11.52 -0.08
N ILE A 32 -9.23 -12.05 1.10
CA ILE A 32 -9.11 -11.33 2.37
C ILE A 32 -7.64 -10.98 2.67
N MET A 33 -6.72 -11.93 2.43
CA MET A 33 -5.29 -11.70 2.62
C MET A 33 -4.79 -10.58 1.71
N MET A 34 -5.10 -10.65 0.40
CA MET A 34 -4.71 -9.62 -0.56
C MET A 34 -5.35 -8.26 -0.24
N PHE A 35 -6.61 -8.28 0.21
CA PHE A 35 -7.30 -7.07 0.65
C PHE A 35 -6.54 -6.36 1.77
N ILE A 36 -6.09 -7.10 2.78
CA ILE A 36 -5.32 -6.53 3.89
C ILE A 36 -3.95 -6.04 3.40
N CYS A 37 -3.26 -6.82 2.58
CA CYS A 37 -1.95 -6.45 2.03
C CYS A 37 -1.99 -5.13 1.26
N ASN A 38 -2.99 -4.94 0.40
CA ASN A 38 -3.16 -3.73 -0.42
C ASN A 38 -3.40 -2.45 0.41
N LEU A 39 -3.78 -2.59 1.69
CA LEU A 39 -3.99 -1.46 2.61
C LEU A 39 -2.73 -1.10 3.41
N LEU A 40 -1.70 -1.94 3.42
CA LEU A 40 -0.51 -1.73 4.25
C LEU A 40 0.23 -0.45 3.87
N ILE A 41 0.52 -0.23 2.58
CA ILE A 41 1.22 0.97 2.13
C ILE A 41 0.46 2.26 2.51
N PRO A 42 -0.83 2.46 2.13
CA PRO A 42 -1.51 3.70 2.46
C PRO A 42 -1.66 3.91 3.97
N ILE A 43 -1.85 2.85 4.76
CA ILE A 43 -1.88 2.94 6.23
C ILE A 43 -0.51 3.36 6.78
N VAL A 44 0.59 2.75 6.31
CA VAL A 44 1.95 3.13 6.70
C VAL A 44 2.23 4.59 6.31
N MET A 45 1.81 5.04 5.13
CA MET A 45 1.93 6.44 4.72
C MET A 45 1.20 7.39 5.68
N LEU A 46 0.00 7.04 6.14
CA LEU A 46 -0.74 7.83 7.11
C LEU A 46 -0.04 7.87 8.48
N ILE A 47 0.36 6.72 9.00
CA ILE A 47 1.02 6.60 10.31
C ILE A 47 2.37 7.34 10.29
N CYS A 48 3.25 6.99 9.37
CA CYS A 48 4.56 7.62 9.24
C CYS A 48 4.42 9.11 8.90
N GLY A 49 3.47 9.48 8.04
CA GLY A 49 3.20 10.87 7.69
C GLY A 49 2.78 11.72 8.90
N PHE A 50 1.90 11.16 9.75
CA PHE A 50 1.50 11.79 11.00
C PHE A 50 2.68 12.00 11.95
N PHE A 51 3.48 10.95 12.19
CA PHE A 51 4.64 11.04 13.07
C PHE A 51 5.69 12.01 12.52
N MET A 52 5.96 12.02 11.22
CA MET A 52 6.95 12.93 10.62
C MET A 52 6.52 14.40 10.69
N SER A 53 5.24 14.70 10.48
CA SER A 53 4.74 16.09 10.56
C SER A 53 4.61 16.58 12.00
N LYS A 54 4.17 15.73 12.94
CA LYS A 54 3.94 16.15 14.33
C LYS A 54 5.16 16.01 15.22
N TYR A 55 6.01 15.02 14.96
CA TYR A 55 7.19 14.68 15.76
C TYR A 55 8.41 14.46 14.85
N PRO A 56 8.86 15.48 14.09
CA PRO A 56 10.05 15.35 13.26
C PRO A 56 11.25 14.94 14.12
N PRO A 57 12.13 14.04 13.64
CA PRO A 57 13.31 13.62 14.38
C PRO A 57 14.14 14.82 14.83
N LYS A 58 14.46 14.88 16.12
CA LYS A 58 15.11 16.05 16.75
C LYS A 58 16.56 16.24 16.33
N GLU A 59 17.18 15.17 15.84
CA GLU A 59 18.58 15.13 15.44
C GLU A 59 18.70 14.56 14.04
N ILE A 60 19.66 15.08 13.29
CA ILE A 60 20.07 14.49 12.02
C ILE A 60 20.81 13.20 12.34
N ASN A 61 20.22 12.06 12.03
CA ASN A 61 20.83 10.77 12.25
C ASN A 61 20.81 9.92 10.96
N GLY A 62 21.67 8.89 10.93
CA GLY A 62 21.82 8.01 9.76
C GLY A 62 20.80 6.88 9.70
N ILE A 63 20.00 6.66 10.73
CA ILE A 63 19.19 5.46 10.92
C ILE A 63 17.73 5.71 10.53
N ILE A 64 17.15 6.84 10.98
CA ILE A 64 15.74 7.18 10.83
C ILE A 64 15.59 8.58 10.22
N GLY A 65 14.75 8.68 9.19
CA GLY A 65 14.32 9.96 8.62
C GLY A 65 14.59 10.11 7.11
N TYR A 66 14.26 11.28 6.60
CA TYR A 66 14.39 11.67 5.21
C TYR A 66 15.85 11.99 4.88
N ARG A 67 16.57 11.04 4.26
CA ARG A 67 18.05 11.01 4.18
C ARG A 67 18.59 11.44 2.81
N THR A 68 18.07 12.51 2.23
CA THR A 68 18.66 13.10 1.02
C THR A 68 19.83 14.02 1.38
N THR A 69 20.62 14.42 0.39
CA THR A 69 21.75 15.33 0.61
C THR A 69 21.27 16.72 1.04
N MET A 70 20.15 17.18 0.49
CA MET A 70 19.57 18.49 0.82
C MET A 70 18.96 18.53 2.21
N SER A 71 18.20 17.51 2.61
CA SER A 71 17.55 17.51 3.93
C SER A 71 18.55 17.50 5.09
N ARG A 72 19.74 16.92 4.89
CA ARG A 72 20.76 16.75 5.93
C ARG A 72 21.75 17.92 6.07
N LYS A 73 21.56 19.03 5.35
CA LYS A 73 22.47 20.20 5.40
C LYS A 73 22.53 20.85 6.77
N ASN A 74 21.37 21.09 7.38
CA ASN A 74 21.26 21.61 8.74
C ASN A 74 19.90 21.23 9.36
N MET A 75 19.67 21.64 10.61
CA MET A 75 18.45 21.32 11.33
C MET A 75 17.18 21.94 10.71
N ASP A 76 17.29 23.06 10.00
CA ASP A 76 16.13 23.71 9.37
C ASP A 76 15.70 22.95 8.10
N THR A 77 16.65 22.59 7.22
CA THR A 77 16.38 21.72 6.06
C THR A 77 15.83 20.37 6.48
N TRP A 78 16.32 19.83 7.60
CA TRP A 78 15.89 18.54 8.14
C TRP A 78 14.45 18.60 8.62
N LYS A 79 14.10 19.61 9.44
CA LYS A 79 12.72 19.80 9.92
C LYS A 79 11.75 20.08 8.78
N PHE A 80 12.14 20.92 7.83
CA PHE A 80 11.31 21.22 6.66
C PHE A 80 11.01 19.97 5.83
N ALA A 81 12.03 19.14 5.55
CA ALA A 81 11.85 17.92 4.78
C ALA A 81 10.85 16.97 5.45
N HIS A 82 10.96 16.77 6.77
CA HIS A 82 10.07 15.87 7.51
C HIS A 82 8.65 16.41 7.62
N ASP A 83 8.48 17.70 7.88
CA ASP A 83 7.14 18.30 7.93
C ASP A 83 6.45 18.27 6.56
N TYR A 84 7.17 18.65 5.50
CA TYR A 84 6.62 18.64 4.14
C TYR A 84 6.29 17.21 3.69
N CYS A 85 7.23 16.27 3.88
CA CYS A 85 7.02 14.86 3.55
C CYS A 85 5.87 14.27 4.37
N GLY A 86 5.77 14.59 5.66
CA GLY A 86 4.71 14.12 6.53
C GLY A 86 3.33 14.58 6.07
N LYS A 87 3.18 15.88 5.78
CA LYS A 87 1.95 16.45 5.22
C LYS A 87 1.60 15.85 3.86
N LEU A 88 2.60 15.64 3.00
CA LEU A 88 2.39 15.02 1.69
C LEU A 88 1.93 13.56 1.81
N TRP A 89 2.55 12.79 2.69
CA TRP A 89 2.21 11.39 2.95
C TRP A 89 0.82 11.24 3.56
N LEU A 90 0.41 12.15 4.44
CA LEU A 90 -0.96 12.17 4.96
C LEU A 90 -1.99 12.36 3.84
N LYS A 91 -1.74 13.29 2.92
CA LYS A 91 -2.64 13.54 1.77
C LYS A 91 -2.66 12.37 0.80
N LEU A 92 -1.49 11.87 0.39
CA LEU A 92 -1.37 10.76 -0.54
C LEU A 92 -1.90 9.44 0.06
N GLY A 93 -1.60 9.17 1.33
CA GLY A 93 -2.10 8.00 2.04
C GLY A 93 -3.62 7.95 2.04
N LEU A 94 -4.29 9.07 2.34
CA LEU A 94 -5.76 9.14 2.29
C LEU A 94 -6.29 9.00 0.85
N LEU A 95 -5.64 9.67 -0.11
CA LEU A 95 -5.99 9.60 -1.53
C LEU A 95 -5.84 8.19 -2.11
N LEU A 96 -4.90 7.38 -1.60
CA LEU A 96 -4.69 6.01 -2.03
C LEU A 96 -5.58 5.03 -1.27
N LEU A 97 -5.82 5.26 0.03
CA LEU A 97 -6.58 4.34 0.88
C LEU A 97 -8.03 4.17 0.39
N ILE A 98 -8.72 5.29 0.14
CA ILE A 98 -10.15 5.28 -0.21
C ILE A 98 -10.39 4.54 -1.54
N PRO A 99 -9.70 4.88 -2.66
CA PRO A 99 -9.87 4.15 -3.91
C PRO A 99 -9.42 2.70 -3.82
N THR A 100 -8.37 2.39 -3.06
CA THR A 100 -7.90 1.01 -2.87
C THR A 100 -8.99 0.15 -2.23
N ILE A 101 -9.72 0.66 -1.24
CA ILE A 101 -10.86 -0.07 -0.65
C ILE A 101 -11.97 -0.26 -1.69
N ILE A 102 -12.33 0.80 -2.42
CA ILE A 102 -13.45 0.78 -3.38
C ILE A 102 -13.18 -0.18 -4.55
N ILE A 103 -11.98 -0.12 -5.14
CA ILE A 103 -11.59 -0.91 -6.33
C ILE A 103 -11.61 -2.41 -6.04
N GLN A 104 -11.33 -2.82 -4.80
CA GLN A 104 -11.20 -4.23 -4.44
C GLN A 104 -12.54 -4.93 -4.20
N ILE A 105 -13.58 -4.21 -3.75
CA ILE A 105 -14.89 -4.80 -3.38
C ILE A 105 -15.49 -5.69 -4.48
N PRO A 106 -15.50 -5.27 -5.78
CA PRO A 106 -16.02 -6.11 -6.86
C PRO A 106 -15.25 -7.42 -7.08
N PHE A 107 -14.01 -7.52 -6.59
CA PHE A 107 -13.14 -8.68 -6.80
C PHE A 107 -13.33 -9.79 -5.75
N SER A 108 -14.22 -9.61 -4.76
CA SER A 108 -14.48 -10.58 -3.67
C SER A 108 -14.89 -11.99 -4.12
N HIS A 109 -15.40 -12.13 -5.35
CA HIS A 109 -15.77 -13.41 -5.95
C HIS A 109 -15.02 -13.70 -7.26
N SER A 110 -13.97 -12.94 -7.55
CA SER A 110 -13.15 -13.12 -8.76
C SER A 110 -12.17 -14.29 -8.62
N SER A 111 -11.58 -14.71 -9.74
CA SER A 111 -10.52 -15.71 -9.75
C SER A 111 -9.24 -15.17 -9.10
N GLU A 112 -8.39 -16.07 -8.59
CA GLU A 112 -7.10 -15.70 -7.99
C GLU A 112 -6.23 -14.88 -8.94
N ASN A 113 -6.21 -15.24 -10.24
CA ASN A 113 -5.49 -14.49 -11.26
C ASN A 113 -6.00 -13.05 -11.40
N ALA A 114 -7.32 -12.86 -11.40
CA ALA A 114 -7.91 -11.53 -11.50
C ALA A 114 -7.60 -10.66 -10.27
N ILE A 115 -7.67 -11.25 -9.07
CA ILE A 115 -7.25 -10.59 -7.82
C ILE A 115 -5.77 -10.25 -7.89
N GLY A 116 -4.91 -11.16 -8.37
CA GLY A 116 -3.48 -10.96 -8.50
C GLY A 116 -3.12 -9.80 -9.45
N TYR A 117 -3.74 -9.72 -10.62
CA TYR A 117 -3.51 -8.61 -11.56
C TYR A 117 -3.97 -7.27 -10.99
N MET A 118 -5.14 -7.25 -10.32
CA MET A 118 -5.65 -6.04 -9.67
C MET A 118 -4.69 -5.57 -8.56
N THR A 119 -4.25 -6.48 -7.67
CA THR A 119 -3.25 -6.20 -6.63
C THR A 119 -1.98 -5.62 -7.23
N LEU A 120 -1.45 -6.22 -8.29
CA LEU A 120 -0.22 -5.74 -8.95
C LEU A 120 -0.36 -4.30 -9.46
N ILE A 121 -1.50 -3.95 -10.06
CA ILE A 121 -1.76 -2.59 -10.56
C ILE A 121 -1.87 -1.61 -9.39
N VAL A 122 -2.62 -1.96 -8.34
CA VAL A 122 -2.80 -1.11 -7.15
C VAL A 122 -1.46 -0.84 -6.48
N GLU A 123 -0.67 -1.88 -6.20
CA GLU A 123 0.65 -1.77 -5.59
C GLU A 123 1.62 -0.98 -6.48
N GLY A 124 1.58 -1.18 -7.80
CA GLY A 124 2.38 -0.39 -8.75
C GLY A 124 2.09 1.11 -8.65
N ILE A 125 0.82 1.51 -8.57
CA ILE A 125 0.41 2.91 -8.40
C ILE A 125 0.89 3.46 -7.05
N GLN A 126 0.75 2.67 -5.97
CA GLN A 126 1.17 3.07 -4.63
C GLN A 126 2.70 3.25 -4.55
N LEU A 127 3.48 2.37 -5.19
CA LEU A 127 4.94 2.51 -5.28
C LEU A 127 5.35 3.77 -6.05
N VAL A 128 4.69 4.07 -7.17
CA VAL A 128 4.93 5.31 -7.92
C VAL A 128 4.62 6.53 -7.05
N ALA A 129 3.58 6.50 -6.23
CA ALA A 129 3.25 7.59 -5.31
C ALA A 129 4.33 7.79 -4.23
N ILE A 130 4.86 6.71 -3.64
CA ILE A 130 5.97 6.79 -2.68
C ILE A 130 7.21 7.39 -3.34
N LEU A 131 7.66 6.83 -4.47
CA LEU A 131 8.86 7.30 -5.18
C LEU A 131 8.68 8.75 -5.67
N GLY A 132 7.50 9.08 -6.19
CA GLY A 132 7.15 10.43 -6.61
C GLY A 132 7.23 11.42 -5.45
N SER A 133 6.79 11.03 -4.25
CA SER A 133 6.85 11.89 -3.07
C SER A 133 8.27 12.36 -2.74
N ILE A 134 9.29 11.52 -3.01
CA ILE A 134 10.70 11.89 -2.81
C ILE A 134 11.06 13.05 -3.74
N VAL A 135 10.70 12.97 -5.02
CA VAL A 135 10.97 14.03 -6.00
C VAL A 135 10.27 15.33 -5.61
N PHE A 136 9.03 15.27 -5.13
CA PHE A 136 8.30 16.45 -4.68
C PHE A 136 8.95 17.13 -3.46
N VAL A 137 9.36 16.35 -2.47
CA VAL A 137 10.04 16.89 -1.27
C VAL A 137 11.39 17.50 -1.66
N GLU A 138 12.19 16.85 -2.52
CA GLU A 138 13.47 17.40 -2.99
C GLU A 138 13.30 18.69 -3.78
N ARG A 139 12.27 18.78 -4.63
CA ARG A 139 11.94 20.02 -5.34
C ARG A 139 11.53 21.13 -4.39
N ALA A 140 10.74 20.82 -3.37
CA ALA A 140 10.35 21.80 -2.35
C ALA A 140 11.57 22.29 -1.56
N LEU A 141 12.47 21.39 -1.16
CA LEU A 141 13.73 21.73 -0.49
C LEU A 141 14.58 22.70 -1.35
N LYS A 142 14.83 22.36 -2.61
CA LYS A 142 15.64 23.19 -3.52
C LYS A 142 14.99 24.53 -3.90
N LYS A 143 13.67 24.65 -3.75
CA LYS A 143 12.95 25.91 -3.95
C LYS A 143 13.07 26.83 -2.73
N THR A 144 13.05 26.25 -1.53
CA THR A 144 13.06 27.01 -0.27
C THR A 144 14.47 27.34 0.23
N PHE A 145 15.45 26.49 -0.07
CA PHE A 145 16.83 26.63 0.43
C PHE A 145 17.85 26.74 -0.71
N ASP A 146 18.95 27.44 -0.46
CA ASP A 146 20.13 27.41 -1.31
C ASP A 146 20.98 26.14 -1.10
N GLU A 147 22.13 26.05 -1.79
CA GLU A 147 23.03 24.89 -1.73
C GLU A 147 23.73 24.70 -0.37
N HIS A 148 23.76 25.75 0.46
CA HIS A 148 24.28 25.74 1.82
C HIS A 148 23.20 25.45 2.87
N GLY A 149 21.94 25.34 2.46
CA GLY A 149 20.81 25.10 3.36
C GLY A 149 20.30 26.37 4.04
N VAL A 150 20.66 27.56 3.53
CA VAL A 150 20.12 28.84 4.00
C VAL A 150 18.80 29.09 3.28
N ARG A 151 17.79 29.58 4.00
CA ARG A 151 16.50 29.94 3.41
C ARG A 151 16.67 31.08 2.42
N ARG A 152 16.05 30.94 1.27
CA ARG A 152 15.94 31.99 0.24
C ARG A 152 14.82 32.98 0.58
#